data_AF-A0A3P9CKR9-F1
#
_entry.id   AF-A0A3P9CKR9-F1
#
_cell.length_a   1.000
_cell.length_b   1.000
_cell.length_c   1.000
_cell.angle_alpha   90.00
_cell.angle_beta   90.00
_cell.angle_gamma   90.00
#
_symmetry.space_group_name_H-M   'P 1'
#
loop_
_entity.id
_entity.type
_entity.pdbx_description
1 polymer ?
#
loop_
_entity_poly.entity_id
_entity_poly.type
_entity_poly.pdbx_seq_one_letter_code
_entity_poly.pdbx_strand_id
1 'polypeptide(L)' 'QPDFWTLPADIGNQCKKYATAWFFDTNVGACSRFWYGGCGGNANRFRTEYECFQTCGNQRKSRLHTS' A
#
# COMPACT_ATOMS: atom_id res chain seq x y z
N GLN A 1 -17.07 0.09 -3.19
CA GLN A 1 -16.03 0.42 -2.19
C GLN A 1 -14.73 0.62 -2.95
N PRO A 2 -13.89 1.59 -2.58
CA PRO A 2 -12.57 1.71 -3.21
C PRO A 2 -11.80 0.42 -2.95
N ASP A 3 -11.11 -0.08 -3.98
CA ASP A 3 -10.24 -1.23 -3.79
C ASP A 3 -9.16 -0.86 -2.77
N PHE A 4 -8.82 -1.79 -1.87
CA PHE A 4 -7.94 -1.45 -0.76
C PHE A 4 -6.56 -0.93 -1.21
N TRP A 5 -6.08 -1.35 -2.39
CA TRP A 5 -4.83 -0.88 -2.99
C TRP A 5 -4.86 0.59 -3.45
N THR A 6 -6.04 1.21 -3.48
CA THR A 6 -6.22 2.66 -3.74
C THR A 6 -6.24 3.50 -2.47
N LEU A 7 -6.26 2.87 -1.29
CA LEU A 7 -6.29 3.59 -0.02
C LEU A 7 -4.94 4.28 0.24
N PRO A 8 -4.94 5.47 0.85
CA PRO A 8 -3.69 6.12 1.25
C PRO A 8 -2.95 5.29 2.29
N ALA A 9 -1.64 5.52 2.44
CA ALA A 9 -0.89 4.94 3.55
C ALA A 9 -1.46 5.46 4.89
N ASP A 10 -1.95 4.55 5.72
CA ASP A 10 -2.46 4.89 7.06
C ASP A 10 -1.46 4.43 8.12
N ILE A 11 -0.87 5.43 8.78
CA ILE A 11 0.19 5.25 9.78
C ILE A 11 -0.31 4.40 10.95
N GLY A 12 -1.59 4.44 11.34
CA GLY A 12 -2.05 3.68 12.51
C GLY A 12 -1.23 3.99 13.78
N ASN A 13 -1.25 5.24 14.22
CA ASN A 13 -0.33 5.76 15.25
C ASN A 13 -0.69 5.42 16.71
N GLN A 14 -1.71 4.60 16.94
CA GLN A 14 -2.27 4.33 18.27
C GLN A 14 -1.28 3.58 19.17
N CYS A 15 -0.56 2.59 18.62
CA CYS A 15 0.35 1.76 19.41
C CYS A 15 1.78 2.31 19.54
N LYS A 16 2.18 3.28 18.69
CA LYS A 16 3.51 3.92 18.69
C LYS A 16 4.70 2.94 18.60
N LYS A 17 4.49 1.75 18.02
CA LYS A 17 5.53 0.75 17.74
C LYS A 17 5.97 0.87 16.29
N TYR A 18 6.73 1.92 15.99
CA TYR A 18 7.05 2.28 14.62
C TYR A 18 7.95 1.25 13.94
N ALA A 19 7.50 0.79 12.78
CA ALA A 19 8.27 -0.04 11.87
C ALA A 19 8.08 0.44 10.43
N THR A 20 9.07 0.17 9.59
CA THR A 20 8.93 0.39 8.15
C THR A 20 7.94 -0.61 7.56
N ALA A 21 7.02 -0.12 6.75
CA ALA A 21 6.10 -0.93 5.96
C ALA A 21 6.01 -0.37 4.54
N TRP A 22 5.34 -1.12 3.65
CA TRP A 22 5.17 -0.78 2.24
C TRP A 22 3.69 -0.60 1.93
N PHE A 23 3.35 0.33 1.05
CA PHE A 23 2.00 0.51 0.51
C PHE A 23 2.09 0.73 -1.00
N PHE A 24 1.04 0.41 -1.74
CA PHE A 24 0.95 0.76 -3.15
C PHE A 24 0.54 2.22 -3.28
N ASP A 25 1.42 3.04 -3.84
CA ASP A 25 1.18 4.45 -4.11
C ASP A 25 0.68 4.59 -5.55
N THR A 26 -0.61 4.84 -5.70
CA THR A 26 -1.26 4.99 -7.00
C THR A 26 -0.80 6.22 -7.78
N ASN A 27 -0.23 7.23 -7.12
CA ASN A 27 0.25 8.45 -7.77
C ASN A 27 1.52 8.19 -8.58
N VAL A 28 2.44 7.37 -8.03
CA VAL A 28 3.63 6.90 -8.74
C VAL A 28 3.39 5.58 -9.49
N GLY A 29 2.35 4.84 -9.10
CA GLY A 29 2.04 3.52 -9.65
C GLY A 29 3.07 2.46 -9.26
N ALA A 30 3.60 2.54 -8.04
CA ALA A 30 4.66 1.68 -7.50
C ALA A 30 4.50 1.52 -5.98
N CYS A 31 5.27 0.61 -5.39
CA CYS A 31 5.27 0.41 -3.94
C CYS A 31 6.23 1.38 -3.25
N SER A 32 5.74 2.10 -2.25
CA SER A 32 6.49 3.10 -1.49
C SER A 32 6.58 2.71 -0.02
N ARG A 33 7.64 3.14 0.66
CA ARG A 33 7.83 2.93 2.10
C ARG A 33 7.10 3.99 2.91
N PHE A 34 6.58 3.59 4.08
CA PHE A 34 6.02 4.50 5.07
C PHE A 34 6.25 3.97 6.50
N TRP A 35 5.99 4.81 7.50
CA TRP A 35 6.00 4.42 8.91
C TRP A 35 4.66 3.88 9.34
N TYR A 36 4.65 2.66 9.88
CA TYR A 36 3.48 2.07 10.53
C TYR A 36 3.65 2.04 12.04
N GLY A 37 2.69 2.59 12.78
CA GLY A 37 2.70 2.73 14.23
C GLY A 37 2.35 1.44 14.99
N GLY A 38 2.16 0.32 14.30
CA GLY A 38 2.07 -1.01 14.90
C GLY A 38 0.66 -1.51 15.24
N CYS A 39 -0.38 -0.70 15.10
CA CYS A 39 -1.78 -1.17 15.12
C CYS A 39 -2.72 -0.19 14.39
N GLY A 40 -3.95 -0.62 14.12
CA GLY A 40 -4.87 0.12 13.26
C GLY A 40 -4.35 0.19 11.81
N GLY A 41 -4.55 1.32 11.16
CA GLY A 41 -4.23 1.47 9.75
C GLY A 41 -5.28 0.85 8.84
N ASN A 42 -4.91 0.64 7.58
CA ASN A 42 -5.73 -0.06 6.59
C ASN A 42 -4.98 -1.23 5.94
N ALA A 43 -5.62 -1.89 4.97
CA ALA A 43 -5.10 -3.07 4.29
C ALA A 43 -4.06 -2.78 3.19
N ASN A 44 -3.84 -1.53 2.80
CA ASN A 44 -2.75 -1.14 1.90
C ASN A 44 -1.43 -1.06 2.69
N ARG A 45 -1.01 -2.19 3.26
CA ARG A 45 0.19 -2.29 4.10
C ARG A 45 0.79 -3.68 4.01
N PHE A 46 2.06 -3.73 3.64
CA PHE A 46 2.82 -4.94 3.39
C PHE A 46 4.16 -4.88 4.13
N ARG A 47 4.73 -6.05 4.42
CA ARG A 47 6.03 -6.15 5.11
C ARG A 47 7.20 -5.91 4.15
N THR A 48 7.02 -6.22 2.88
CA THR A 48 8.06 -6.10 1.86
C THR A 48 7.54 -5.44 0.59
N GLU A 49 8.45 -4.82 -0.17
CA GLU A 49 8.15 -4.26 -1.49
C GLU A 49 7.60 -5.33 -2.44
N TYR A 50 8.19 -6.53 -2.41
CA TYR A 50 7.79 -7.66 -3.25
C TYR A 50 6.34 -8.08 -2.98
N GLU A 51 5.95 -8.22 -1.71
CA GLU A 51 4.57 -8.54 -1.32
C GLU A 51 3.58 -7.47 -1.82
N CYS A 52 3.94 -6.19 -1.65
CA CYS A 52 3.15 -5.08 -2.17
C CYS A 52 2.99 -5.16 -3.70
N PHE A 53 4.09 -5.38 -4.43
CA PHE A 53 4.08 -5.39 -5.88
C PHE A 53 3.33 -6.61 -6.44
N GLN A 54 3.50 -7.79 -5.85
CA GLN A 54 2.74 -8.98 -6.23
C GLN A 54 1.23 -8.78 -6.04
N THR A 55 0.84 -8.08 -4.96
CA THR A 55 -0.56 -7.85 -4.63
C THR A 55 -1.19 -6.76 -5.50
N CYS A 56 -0.48 -5.65 -5.74
CA CYS A 56 -1.06 -4.43 -6.30
C CYS A 56 -0.46 -4.01 -7.66
N GLY A 57 0.74 -4.47 -8.01
CA GLY A 57 1.52 -4.00 -9.16
C GLY A 57 0.90 -4.30 -10.52
N ASN A 58 0.08 -5.35 -10.63
CA ASN A 58 -0.57 -5.71 -11.91
C ASN A 58 -1.77 -4.80 -12.26
N GLN A 59 -2.24 -3.94 -11.36
CA GLN A 59 -3.42 -3.10 -11.61
C GLN A 59 -3.18 -2.00 -12.66
N ARG A 60 -1.91 -1.67 -12.97
CA ARG A 60 -1.58 -0.79 -14.12
C ARG A 60 -1.82 -1.45 -15.47
N LYS A 61 -1.73 -2.78 -15.57
CA LYS A 61 -1.98 -3.50 -16.83
C LYS A 61 -3.47 -3.52 -17.19
N SER A 62 -4.35 -3.54 -16.19
CA SER A 62 -5.80 -3.52 -16.36
C SER A 62 -6.32 -2.19 -16.94
N ARG A 63 -5.67 -1.05 -16.64
CA ARG A 63 -6.02 0.26 -17.21
C ARG A 63 -5.42 0.51 -18.60
N LEU A 64 -4.37 -0.21 -18.99
CA LEU A 64 -3.73 -0.07 -20.30
C LEU A 64 -4.33 -1.00 -21.36
N HIS A 65 -5.20 -1.95 -20.98
CA HIS A 65 -5.87 -2.87 -21.90
C HIS A 65 -7.30 -2.44 -22.29
N THR A 66 -7.69 -1.20 -21.96
CA THR A 66 -8.99 -0.60 -22.32
C THR A 66 -8.86 0.69 -23.13
N SER A 67 -7.74 0.89 -23.83
CA SER A 67 -7.65 1.87 -24.93
C SER A 67 -7.78 1.16 -26.28
#